data_AF-A0A059Y8S0-F1
#
_entry.id   AF-A0A059Y8S0-F1
#
_cell.length_a   1.000
_cell.length_b   1.000
_cell.length_c   1.000
_cell.angle_alpha   90.00
_cell.angle_beta   90.00
_cell.angle_gamma   90.00
#
_symmetry.space_group_name_H-M   'P 1'
#
loop_
_entity.id
_entity.type
_entity.pdbx_description
1 polymer ?
#
loop_
_entity_poly.entity_id
_entity_poly.type
_entity_poly.pdbx_seq_one_letter_code
_entity_poly.pdbx_strand_id
1 'polypeptide(L)'
;MALIDRDPEVAKARIEKRKAMLVKLHEQNIEELNNPALIRDQDVPIHKHCDDPFCKIALETMSKEEKRKKLILKWIAIVTCILIIIAAIIAAAAIGTLGNWESEKI
;
A
#
# COMPACT_ATOMS: atom_id res chain seq x y z
N MET A 1 -10.16 -26.86 -9.60
CA MET A 1 -9.68 -26.86 -8.21
C MET A 1 -8.99 -28.19 -7.97
N ALA A 2 -7.74 -28.18 -7.53
CA ALA A 2 -6.99 -29.42 -7.31
C ALA A 2 -7.69 -30.27 -6.23
N LEU A 3 -7.96 -31.55 -6.54
CA LEU A 3 -8.44 -32.54 -5.58
C LEU A 3 -7.49 -32.53 -4.38
N ILE A 4 -8.00 -32.11 -3.21
CA ILE A 4 -7.23 -32.13 -1.98
C ILE A 4 -7.14 -33.60 -1.57
N ASP A 5 -6.08 -34.25 -2.04
CA ASP A 5 -5.70 -35.57 -1.60
C ASP A 5 -5.37 -35.50 -0.10
N ARG A 6 -6.26 -36.08 0.72
CA ARG A 6 -6.30 -35.98 2.20
C ARG A 6 -5.41 -37.03 2.87
N ASP A 7 -4.46 -37.62 2.15
CA ASP A 7 -3.51 -38.54 2.74
C ASP A 7 -2.59 -37.79 3.74
N PRO A 8 -2.64 -38.14 5.05
CA PRO A 8 -1.87 -37.47 6.08
C PRO A 8 -0.35 -37.62 5.88
N GLU A 9 0.13 -38.70 5.26
CA GLU A 9 1.55 -38.93 5.01
C GLU A 9 2.06 -38.02 3.89
N VAL A 10 1.27 -37.88 2.81
CA VAL A 10 1.58 -36.99 1.68
C VAL A 10 1.49 -35.52 2.11
N ALA A 11 0.56 -35.17 3.00
CA ALA A 11 0.50 -33.83 3.59
C ALA A 11 1.74 -33.52 4.45
N LYS A 12 2.17 -34.47 5.29
CA LYS A 12 3.38 -34.32 6.11
C LYS A 12 4.64 -34.12 5.26
N ALA A 13 4.81 -34.92 4.19
CA ALA A 13 5.93 -34.77 3.27
C ALA A 13 5.95 -33.39 2.57
N ARG A 14 4.78 -32.88 2.16
CA ARG A 14 4.65 -31.53 1.57
C ARG A 14 4.99 -30.42 2.56
N ILE A 15 4.57 -30.55 3.81
CA ILE A 15 4.87 -29.59 4.87
C ILE A 15 6.37 -29.55 5.16
N GLU A 16 7.02 -30.71 5.31
CA GLU A 16 8.46 -30.79 5.55
C GLU A 16 9.27 -30.23 4.38
N LYS A 17 8.87 -30.50 3.14
CA LYS A 17 9.50 -29.90 1.95
C LYS A 17 9.39 -28.38 1.94
N ARG A 18 8.25 -27.82 2.36
CA ARG A 18 8.05 -26.36 2.46
C ARG A 18 8.90 -25.76 3.58
N LYS A 19 8.99 -26.41 4.74
CA LYS A 19 9.87 -25.96 5.83
C LYS A 19 11.33 -25.90 5.38
N ALA A 20 11.83 -26.96 4.74
CA ALA A 20 13.19 -26.99 4.21
C ALA A 20 13.45 -25.87 3.19
N MET A 21 12.48 -25.59 2.32
CA MET A 21 12.56 -24.50 1.36
C MET A 21 12.60 -23.13 2.04
N LEU A 22 11.77 -22.90 3.07
CA LEU A 22 11.73 -21.64 3.81
C LEU A 22 13.02 -21.38 4.58
N VAL A 23 13.61 -22.42 5.19
CA VAL A 23 14.91 -22.33 5.86
C VAL A 23 16.00 -21.92 4.87
N LYS A 24 16.05 -22.57 3.70
CA LYS A 24 17.01 -22.22 2.65
C LYS A 24 16.85 -20.76 2.17
N LEU A 25 15.60 -20.32 1.97
CA LEU A 25 15.32 -18.94 1.54
C LEU A 25 15.74 -17.92 2.59
N HIS A 26 15.57 -18.27 3.88
CA HIS A 26 15.97 -17.41 4.98
C HIS A 26 17.50 -17.23 5.05
N GLU A 27 18.25 -18.32 4.89
CA GLU A 27 19.72 -18.28 4.84
C GLU A 27 20.22 -17.44 3.65
N GLN A 28 19.61 -17.61 2.48
CA GLN A 28 19.91 -16.80 1.29
C GLN A 28 19.65 -15.31 1.52
N ASN A 29 18.50 -14.96 2.12
CA ASN A 29 18.19 -13.56 2.46
C ASN A 29 19.19 -12.98 3.47
N ILE A 30 19.65 -13.75 4.45
CA ILE A 30 20.68 -13.29 5.39
C ILE A 30 22.00 -13.04 4.66
N GLU A 31 22.40 -13.92 3.74
CA GLU A 31 23.60 -13.76 2.93
C GLU A 31 23.51 -12.52 2.01
N GLU A 32 22.36 -12.29 1.37
CA GLU A 32 22.09 -11.12 0.55
C GLU A 32 22.08 -9.82 1.36
N LEU A 33 21.48 -9.81 2.55
CA LEU A 33 21.49 -8.64 3.44
C LEU A 33 22.88 -8.32 4.00
N ASN A 34 23.71 -9.35 4.23
CA ASN A 34 25.08 -9.18 4.69
C ASN A 34 26.05 -8.73 3.59
N ASN A 35 25.65 -8.82 2.31
CA ASN A 35 26.45 -8.37 1.18
C ASN A 35 25.79 -7.14 0.51
N PRO A 36 26.07 -5.92 1.00
CA PRO A 36 25.34 -4.69 0.65
C PRO A 36 25.53 -4.19 -0.79
N ALA A 37 25.95 -5.04 -1.72
CA ALA A 37 26.21 -4.70 -3.12
C ALA A 37 24.96 -4.28 -3.93
N LEU A 38 23.77 -4.26 -3.33
CA LEU A 38 22.49 -3.95 -4.01
C LEU A 38 21.80 -2.65 -3.57
N ILE A 39 22.38 -1.85 -2.68
CA ILE A 39 21.94 -0.44 -2.53
C ILE A 39 22.84 0.35 -3.48
N ARG A 40 22.38 0.61 -4.70
CA ARG A 40 23.10 1.51 -5.59
C ARG A 40 22.97 2.90 -4.96
N ASP A 41 23.99 3.75 -5.05
CA ASP A 41 23.89 5.16 -4.62
C ASP A 41 22.77 5.94 -5.36
N GLN A 42 22.14 5.30 -6.36
CA GLN A 42 21.03 5.76 -7.17
C GLN A 42 19.66 5.42 -6.56
N ASP A 43 19.60 4.45 -5.64
CA ASP A 43 18.37 4.01 -4.95
C ASP A 43 18.11 4.88 -3.70
N VAL A 44 18.37 6.17 -3.82
CA VAL A 44 17.98 7.16 -2.81
C VAL A 44 16.45 7.25 -2.83
N PRO A 45 15.76 7.14 -1.68
CA PRO A 45 14.31 7.29 -1.64
C PRO A 45 13.91 8.58 -2.33
N ILE A 46 12.95 8.51 -3.27
CA ILE A 46 12.47 9.65 -4.07
C ILE A 46 12.24 10.84 -3.12
N HIS A 47 13.19 11.76 -3.09
CA HIS A 47 13.13 12.88 -2.19
C HIS A 47 11.99 13.77 -2.65
N LYS A 48 11.14 14.17 -1.70
CA LYS A 48 10.01 15.09 -1.91
C LYS A 48 10.47 16.53 -2.23
N HIS A 49 11.76 16.72 -2.48
CA HIS A 49 12.38 18.00 -2.77
C HIS A 49 12.53 18.16 -4.28
N CYS A 50 12.04 19.29 -4.77
CA CYS A 50 12.24 19.71 -6.14
C CYS A 50 13.71 20.10 -6.30
N ASP A 51 14.52 19.18 -6.80
CA ASP A 51 15.92 19.45 -7.15
C ASP A 51 16.07 20.07 -8.54
N ASP A 52 14.99 20.12 -9.31
CA ASP A 52 14.96 20.76 -10.61
C ASP A 52 15.11 22.29 -10.46
N PRO A 53 16.10 22.92 -11.13
CA PRO A 53 16.34 24.36 -11.03
C PRO A 53 15.12 25.18 -11.44
N PHE A 54 14.31 24.70 -12.40
CA PHE A 54 13.07 25.38 -12.79
C PHE A 54 12.01 25.34 -11.69
N CYS A 55 11.98 24.26 -10.90
CA CYS A 55 11.05 24.12 -9.80
C CYS A 55 11.46 24.98 -8.58
N LYS A 56 12.77 25.12 -8.31
CA LYS A 56 13.29 26.04 -7.30
C LYS A 56 12.98 27.49 -7.66
N ILE A 57 13.21 27.88 -8.92
CA ILE A 57 12.89 29.22 -9.42
C ILE A 57 11.39 29.48 -9.27
N ALA A 58 10.52 28.57 -9.71
CA ALA A 58 9.07 28.74 -9.58
C ALA A 58 8.61 28.90 -8.11
N LEU A 59 9.23 28.19 -7.17
CA LEU A 59 8.92 28.32 -5.73
C LEU A 59 9.36 29.67 -5.15
N GLU A 60 10.49 30.20 -5.61
CA GLU A 60 11.04 31.50 -5.20
C GLU A 60 10.32 32.68 -5.86
N THR A 61 9.95 32.57 -7.14
CA THR A 61 9.29 33.63 -7.92
C THR A 61 7.78 33.70 -7.74
N MET A 62 7.15 32.70 -7.10
CA MET A 62 5.71 32.68 -6.86
C MET A 62 5.26 33.86 -6.01
N SER A 63 4.25 34.60 -6.50
CA SER A 63 3.66 35.72 -5.77
C SER A 63 2.97 35.24 -4.48
N LYS A 64 2.83 36.13 -3.49
CA LYS A 64 2.14 35.80 -2.22
C LYS A 64 0.71 35.31 -2.44
N GLU A 65 0.06 35.74 -3.52
CA GLU A 65 -1.31 35.36 -3.87
C GLU A 65 -1.37 33.93 -4.41
N GLU A 66 -0.42 33.54 -5.26
CA GLU A 66 -0.35 32.19 -5.82
C GLU A 66 -0.04 31.15 -4.75
N LYS A 67 0.83 31.50 -3.79
CA LYS A 67 1.13 30.65 -2.61
C LYS A 67 -0.14 30.41 -1.77
N ARG A 68 -0.97 31.43 -1.58
CA ARG A 68 -2.26 31.30 -0.87
C ARG A 68 -3.25 30.42 -1.64
N LYS A 69 -3.40 30.61 -2.95
CA LYS A 69 -4.27 29.78 -3.80
C LYS A 69 -3.89 28.31 -3.72
N LYS A 70 -2.59 27.99 -3.81
CA LYS A 70 -2.10 26.60 -3.71
C LYS A 70 -2.40 25.97 -2.34
N LEU A 71 -2.26 26.74 -1.26
CA LEU A 71 -2.61 26.27 0.09
C LEU A 71 -4.11 26.00 0.23
N ILE A 72 -4.96 26.90 -0.28
CA ILE A 72 -6.42 26.72 -0.28
C ILE A 72 -6.81 25.48 -1.07
N LEU A 73 -6.25 25.29 -2.27
CA LEU A 73 -6.50 24.13 -3.12
C LEU A 73 -6.10 22.82 -2.43
N LYS A 74 -4.96 22.81 -1.72
CA LYS A 74 -4.52 21.66 -0.94
C LYS A 74 -5.53 21.31 0.17
N TRP A 75 -6.06 22.31 0.87
CA TRP A 75 -7.06 22.08 1.92
C TRP A 75 -8.39 21.59 1.35
N ILE A 76 -8.86 22.16 0.23
CA ILE A 76 -10.06 21.69 -0.45
C ILE A 76 -9.91 20.23 -0.88
N ALA A 77 -8.75 19.84 -1.41
CA ALA A 77 -8.47 18.46 -1.80
C ALA A 77 -8.50 17.49 -0.59
N ILE A 78 -7.95 17.88 0.55
CA ILE A 78 -8.00 17.07 1.76
C ILE A 78 -9.44 16.89 2.25
N VAL A 79 -10.20 17.99 2.33
CA VAL A 79 -11.59 17.97 2.80
C VAL A 79 -12.47 17.11 1.88
N THR A 80 -12.32 17.24 0.57
CA THR A 80 -13.08 16.45 -0.41
C THR A 80 -12.77 14.95 -0.31
N CYS A 81 -11.51 14.56 -0.14
CA CYS A 81 -11.14 13.16 0.12
C CYS A 81 -11.81 12.61 1.39
N ILE A 82 -11.82 13.37 2.49
CA ILE A 82 -12.48 12.96 3.74
C ILE A 82 -13.99 12.78 3.52
N LEU A 83 -14.64 13.70 2.82
CA LEU A 83 -16.07 13.60 2.50
C LEU A 83 -16.38 12.36 1.66
N ILE A 84 -15.55 12.01 0.69
CA ILE A 84 -15.71 10.81 -0.13
C ILE A 84 -15.62 9.54 0.74
N ILE A 85 -14.65 9.49 1.66
CA ILE A 85 -14.52 8.35 2.58
C ILE A 85 -15.77 8.21 3.45
N ILE A 86 -16.26 9.31 4.02
CA ILE A 86 -17.49 9.30 4.84
C ILE A 86 -18.69 8.84 4.02
N ALA A 87 -18.85 9.35 2.79
CA ALA A 87 -19.93 8.94 1.89
C ALA A 87 -19.86 7.44 1.56
N ALA A 88 -18.65 6.90 1.34
CA ALA A 88 -18.45 5.47 1.11
C ALA A 88 -18.82 4.62 2.33
N ILE A 89 -18.47 5.07 3.54
CA ILE A 89 -18.85 4.39 4.80
C ILE A 89 -20.37 4.38 4.97
N ILE A 90 -21.04 5.51 4.72
CA ILE A 90 -22.51 5.60 4.80
C ILE A 90 -23.16 4.68 3.75
N ALA A 91 -22.66 4.67 2.52
CA ALA A 91 -23.16 3.79 1.46
C ALA A 91 -22.98 2.31 1.83
N ALA A 92 -21.82 1.93 2.36
CA ALA A 92 -21.56 0.56 2.83
C ALA A 92 -22.49 0.17 4.00
N ALA A 93 -22.71 1.07 4.96
CA ALA A 93 -23.63 0.84 6.07
C ALA A 93 -25.08 0.69 5.59
N ALA A 94 -25.52 1.52 4.64
CA ALA A 94 -26.85 1.42 4.05
C ALA A 94 -27.05 0.09 3.29
N ILE A 95 -26.04 -0.38 2.55
CA ILE A 95 -26.09 -1.69 1.87
C ILE A 95 -26.09 -2.83 2.89
N GLY A 96 -25.25 -2.74 3.94
CA GLY A 96 -25.15 -3.74 5.00
C GLY A 96 -26.44 -3.85 5.83
N THR A 97 -27.12 -2.73 6.09
CA THR A 97 -28.46 -2.77 6.67
C THR A 97 -29.44 -3.34 5.65
N LEU A 98 -29.46 -2.89 4.37
CA LEU A 98 -30.23 -3.44 3.22
C LEU A 98 -30.11 -4.95 2.99
N GLY A 99 -29.03 -5.60 3.41
CA GLY A 99 -28.93 -7.07 3.43
C GLY A 99 -29.59 -7.77 4.64
N ASN A 100 -29.74 -7.08 5.77
CA ASN A 100 -30.28 -7.69 7.00
C ASN A 100 -31.82 -7.86 6.98
N TRP A 101 -32.58 -6.98 6.31
CA TRP A 101 -34.05 -7.12 6.18
C TRP A 101 -34.46 -8.37 5.39
N GLU A 102 -33.58 -8.90 4.54
CA GLU A 102 -33.84 -10.10 3.74
C GLU A 102 -33.50 -11.39 4.50
N SER A 103 -32.59 -11.32 5.48
CA SER A 103 -32.29 -12.44 6.39
C SER A 103 -33.29 -12.59 7.53
N GLU A 104 -34.08 -11.55 7.86
CA GLU A 104 -35.11 -11.61 8.91
C GLU A 104 -36.49 -12.08 8.38
N LYS A 105 -36.60 -12.38 7.07
CA LYS A 105 -37.81 -12.91 6.43
C LYS A 105 -37.77 -14.41 6.08
N ILE A 106 -36.76 -15.15 6.54
CA ILE A 106 -36.69 -16.62 6.44
C ILE A 106 -36.93 -17.24 7.81
#